data_AF-A0A8T5MFA1-F1
#
_entry.id   AF-A0A8T5MFA1-F1
#
_cell.length_a   1.000
_cell.length_b   1.000
_cell.length_c   1.000
_cell.angle_alpha   90.00
_cell.angle_beta   90.00
_cell.angle_gamma   90.00
#
_symmetry.space_group_name_H-M   'P 1'
#
loop_
_entity.id
_entity.type
_entity.pdbx_description
1 polymer ?
#
loop_
_entity_poly.entity_id
_entity_poly.type
_entity_poly.pdbx_seq_one_letter_code
_entity_poly.pdbx_strand_id
1 'polypeptide(L)'
;MNLQFYFEKLNDSDAFKEFVKENSESYFCSGFFTIDFEGKDNQRHIDYYVPASKKIISFRLDSDASAIAQESRADVEGDFPAPEKLNSEIDFDFDEVQKIIREEVEKRSAGTKVNKILISLQKREGKDSLVCTVFVSHFGLLKINIDLKGKDGTLEIVSFEKKSLFDLVRKGD
;
A
#
# COMPACT_ATOMS: atom_id res chain seq x y z
N MET A 1 6.49 3.72 -13.18
CA MET A 1 7.44 2.97 -12.31
C MET A 1 6.62 1.89 -11.64
N ASN A 2 7.14 0.67 -11.46
CA ASN A 2 6.34 -0.48 -10.99
C ASN A 2 6.78 -1.03 -9.63
N LEU A 3 6.00 -1.96 -9.08
CA LEU A 3 6.31 -2.61 -7.81
C LEU A 3 7.59 -3.44 -7.89
N GLN A 4 7.81 -4.13 -9.02
CA GLN A 4 8.97 -4.99 -9.22
C GLN A 4 10.31 -4.25 -9.02
N PHE A 5 10.43 -3.00 -9.48
CA PHE A 5 11.62 -2.17 -9.25
C PHE A 5 11.97 -2.03 -7.76
N TYR A 6 10.96 -1.91 -6.89
CA TYR A 6 11.17 -1.78 -5.46
C TYR A 6 11.55 -3.11 -4.80
N PHE A 7 11.04 -4.23 -5.30
CA PHE A 7 11.48 -5.54 -4.86
C PHE A 7 12.93 -5.83 -5.22
N GLU A 8 13.35 -5.49 -6.44
CA GLU A 8 14.74 -5.62 -6.86
C GLU A 8 15.67 -4.82 -5.94
N LYS A 9 15.32 -3.55 -5.70
CA LYS A 9 16.06 -2.69 -4.77
C LYS A 9 16.12 -3.26 -3.35
N LEU A 10 15.02 -3.84 -2.86
CA LEU A 10 14.98 -4.47 -1.54
C LEU A 10 15.87 -5.73 -1.49
N ASN A 11 15.74 -6.61 -2.49
CA ASN A 11 16.50 -7.86 -2.61
C ASN A 11 18.00 -7.62 -2.70
N ASP A 12 18.41 -6.52 -3.30
CA ASP A 12 19.83 -6.14 -3.41
C ASP A 12 20.40 -5.59 -2.10
N SER A 13 19.55 -5.17 -1.15
CA SER A 13 20.00 -4.59 0.11
C SER A 13 20.55 -5.64 1.09
N ASP A 14 21.65 -5.30 1.76
CA ASP A 14 22.26 -6.19 2.77
C ASP A 14 21.33 -6.42 3.96
N ALA A 15 20.61 -5.38 4.40
CA ALA A 15 19.64 -5.47 5.48
C ALA A 15 18.55 -6.51 5.20
N PHE A 16 18.04 -6.59 3.97
CA PHE A 16 17.05 -7.59 3.61
C PHE A 16 17.65 -9.00 3.49
N LYS A 17 18.86 -9.12 2.91
CA LYS A 17 19.57 -10.40 2.83
C LYS A 17 19.86 -10.99 4.22
N GLU A 18 20.22 -10.15 5.19
CA GLU A 18 20.40 -10.56 6.59
C GLU A 18 19.05 -10.95 7.23
N PHE A 19 18.02 -10.12 7.05
CA PHE A 19 16.68 -10.39 7.54
C PHE A 19 16.14 -11.77 7.09
N VAL A 20 16.26 -12.10 5.80
CA VAL A 20 15.77 -13.38 5.26
C VAL A 20 16.54 -14.58 5.83
N LYS A 21 17.85 -14.43 6.10
CA LYS A 21 18.65 -15.49 6.75
C LYS A 21 18.18 -15.75 8.17
N GLU A 22 17.86 -14.70 8.91
CA GLU A 22 17.41 -14.79 10.32
C GLU A 22 15.93 -15.18 10.43
N ASN A 23 15.12 -14.86 9.42
CA ASN A 23 13.66 -15.01 9.44
C ASN A 23 13.18 -15.76 8.20
N SER A 24 13.65 -16.99 7.99
CA SER A 24 13.35 -17.79 6.79
C SER A 24 11.87 -18.12 6.58
N GLU A 25 11.07 -18.09 7.64
CA GLU A 25 9.61 -18.29 7.59
C GLU A 25 8.82 -17.00 7.33
N SER A 26 9.50 -15.86 7.26
CA SER A 26 8.85 -14.59 6.98
C SER A 26 8.25 -14.56 5.59
N TYR A 27 7.20 -13.74 5.42
CA TYR A 27 6.56 -13.58 4.13
C TYR A 27 6.07 -12.16 3.90
N PHE A 28 6.11 -11.76 2.63
CA PHE A 28 5.55 -10.50 2.17
C PHE A 28 4.04 -10.45 2.42
N CYS A 29 3.59 -9.47 3.20
CA CYS A 29 2.20 -9.39 3.67
C CYS A 29 1.50 -8.08 3.29
N SER A 30 2.25 -6.99 3.13
CA SER A 30 1.69 -5.70 2.70
C SER A 30 2.73 -4.79 2.08
N GLY A 31 2.27 -3.79 1.35
CA GLY A 31 3.08 -2.66 0.92
C GLY A 31 2.34 -1.35 1.16
N PHE A 32 3.06 -0.29 1.51
CA PHE A 32 2.49 1.04 1.69
C PHE A 32 3.24 2.05 0.84
N PHE A 33 2.51 2.77 0.00
CA PHE A 33 3.08 3.72 -0.93
C PHE A 33 2.33 5.04 -0.87
N THR A 34 3.04 6.16 -0.94
CA THR A 34 2.40 7.47 -1.05
C THR A 34 2.85 8.18 -2.32
N ILE A 35 1.89 8.80 -2.96
CA ILE A 35 2.08 9.64 -4.15
C ILE A 35 1.55 11.02 -3.79
N ASP A 36 2.47 11.92 -3.49
CA ASP A 36 2.20 13.30 -3.11
C ASP A 36 2.46 14.22 -4.32
N PHE A 37 1.39 14.85 -4.81
CA PHE A 37 1.46 15.73 -5.98
C PHE A 37 1.75 17.19 -5.62
N GLU A 38 1.66 17.56 -4.33
CA GLU A 38 1.84 18.94 -3.87
C GLU A 38 3.06 19.09 -2.94
N GLY A 39 3.49 18.01 -2.31
CA GLY A 39 4.64 17.97 -1.40
C GLY A 39 5.75 17.03 -1.86
N LYS A 40 6.52 16.53 -0.89
CA LYS A 40 7.64 15.61 -1.08
C LYS A 40 7.52 14.36 -0.19
N ASP A 41 6.35 14.11 0.39
CA ASP A 41 6.11 13.00 1.31
C ASP A 41 5.74 11.72 0.55
N ASN A 42 6.65 11.27 -0.31
CA ASN A 42 6.56 10.01 -1.05
C ASN A 42 7.30 8.92 -0.27
N GLN A 43 6.55 8.00 0.33
CA GLN A 43 7.02 6.89 1.14
C GLN A 43 6.80 5.59 0.36
N ARG A 44 7.71 4.63 0.54
CA ARG A 44 7.58 3.28 -0.02
C ARG A 44 8.01 2.28 1.03
N HIS A 45 7.07 1.52 1.54
CA HIS A 45 7.31 0.47 2.51
C HIS A 45 6.93 -0.88 1.92
N ILE A 46 7.77 -1.87 2.15
CA ILE A 46 7.48 -3.28 1.89
C ILE A 46 7.52 -4.01 3.22
N ASP A 47 6.42 -4.69 3.55
CA ASP A 47 6.21 -5.27 4.87
C ASP A 47 6.26 -6.79 4.82
N TYR A 48 7.03 -7.37 5.75
CA TYR A 48 7.14 -8.80 5.95
C TYR A 48 6.60 -9.18 7.33
N TYR A 49 5.71 -10.16 7.36
CA TYR A 49 5.28 -10.76 8.61
C TYR A 49 6.26 -11.85 9.03
N VAL A 50 6.64 -11.85 10.31
CA VAL A 50 7.51 -12.86 10.94
C VAL A 50 6.66 -13.71 11.88
N PRO A 51 6.27 -14.94 11.49
CA PRO A 51 5.37 -15.78 12.29
C PRO A 51 5.89 -16.10 13.68
N ALA A 52 7.19 -16.39 13.80
CA ALA A 52 7.84 -16.77 15.06
C ALA A 52 7.68 -15.69 16.14
N SER A 53 7.77 -14.41 15.76
CA SER A 53 7.64 -13.28 16.69
C SER A 53 6.28 -12.58 16.62
N LYS A 54 5.41 -12.97 15.69
CA LYS A 54 4.14 -12.29 15.37
C LYS A 54 4.29 -10.78 15.09
N LYS A 55 5.43 -10.38 14.49
CA LYS A 55 5.73 -8.98 14.19
C LYS A 55 5.66 -8.71 12.70
N ILE A 56 5.50 -7.43 12.35
CA ILE A 56 5.68 -6.93 10.99
C ILE A 56 6.99 -6.14 10.95
N ILE A 57 7.84 -6.48 9.98
CA ILE A 57 9.06 -5.74 9.67
C ILE A 57 8.81 -4.97 8.39
N SER A 58 8.89 -3.65 8.48
CA SER A 58 8.67 -2.74 7.37
C SER A 58 10.01 -2.24 6.84
N PHE A 59 10.27 -2.46 5.56
CA PHE A 59 11.45 -1.95 4.88
C PHE A 59 11.09 -0.64 4.19
N ARG A 60 11.66 0.47 4.67
CA ARG A 60 11.54 1.77 4.00
C ARG A 60 12.54 1.86 2.86
N LEU A 61 12.05 2.16 1.67
CA LEU A 61 12.84 2.32 0.47
C LEU A 61 12.98 3.81 0.16
N ASP A 62 13.95 4.46 0.81
CA ASP A 62 14.29 5.87 0.54
C ASP A 62 14.98 6.02 -0.82
N SER A 63 15.08 7.25 -1.32
CA SER A 63 15.75 7.58 -2.58
C SER A 63 17.22 7.13 -2.61
N ASP A 64 17.86 7.02 -1.43
CA ASP A 64 19.31 6.99 -1.28
C ASP A 64 19.88 5.55 -1.16
N ALA A 65 19.19 4.60 -1.76
CA ALA A 65 19.60 3.20 -1.97
C ALA A 65 19.63 2.24 -0.76
N SER A 66 19.54 2.71 0.49
CA SER A 66 19.46 1.81 1.65
C SER A 66 18.02 1.46 2.01
N ALA A 67 17.67 0.17 1.99
CA ALA A 67 16.46 -0.31 2.67
C ALA A 67 16.71 -0.28 4.18
N ILE A 68 15.94 0.54 4.90
CA ILE A 68 16.02 0.58 6.37
C ILE A 68 14.94 -0.34 6.91
N ALA A 69 15.36 -1.42 7.56
CA ALA A 69 14.45 -2.27 8.32
C ALA A 69 13.97 -1.49 9.56
N GLN A 70 12.66 -1.32 9.66
CA GLN A 70 12.03 -0.78 10.85
C GLN A 70 11.05 -1.83 11.38
N GLU A 71 11.17 -2.18 12.66
CA GLU A 71 10.10 -2.89 13.33
C GLU A 71 8.87 -1.99 13.35
N SER A 72 7.86 -2.36 12.57
CA SER A 72 6.52 -1.84 12.78
C SER A 72 5.98 -2.59 13.99
N ARG A 73 5.96 -1.93 15.15
CA ARG A 73 5.09 -2.35 16.25
C ARG A 73 3.65 -2.09 15.82
N ALA A 74 3.15 -2.89 14.88
CA ALA A 74 1.86 -3.49 15.14
C ALA A 74 2.14 -4.45 16.30
N ASP A 75 2.10 -3.92 17.52
CA ASP A 75 1.80 -4.77 18.66
C ASP A 75 0.49 -5.44 18.25
N VAL A 76 0.56 -6.68 17.79
CA VAL A 76 -0.60 -7.57 17.76
C VAL A 76 -0.88 -7.93 19.22
N GLU A 77 -1.02 -6.91 20.07
CA GLU A 77 -1.59 -7.01 21.39
C GLU A 77 -3.10 -7.03 21.17
N GLY A 78 -3.62 -8.25 20.99
CA GLY A 78 -5.02 -8.55 20.71
C GLY A 78 -5.19 -9.72 19.74
N ASP A 79 -6.42 -10.21 19.60
CA ASP A 79 -6.83 -11.27 18.66
C ASP A 79 -6.83 -10.82 17.17
N PHE A 80 -5.94 -9.89 16.77
CA PHE A 80 -5.87 -9.55 15.35
C PHE A 80 -5.30 -10.74 14.57
N PRO A 81 -6.01 -11.21 13.53
CA PRO A 81 -5.55 -12.34 12.74
C PRO A 81 -4.21 -11.98 12.08
N ALA A 82 -3.34 -12.99 11.96
CA ALA A 82 -2.10 -12.84 11.21
C ALA A 82 -2.42 -12.34 9.79
N PRO A 83 -1.65 -11.35 9.28
CA PRO A 83 -1.90 -10.83 7.94
C PRO A 83 -1.72 -11.95 6.91
N GLU A 84 -2.55 -11.95 5.88
CA GLU A 84 -2.43 -12.98 4.86
C GLU A 84 -1.19 -12.74 3.99
N LYS A 85 -0.54 -13.84 3.59
CA LYS A 85 0.58 -13.80 2.64
C LYS A 85 0.10 -13.32 1.27
N LEU A 86 0.76 -12.31 0.72
CA LEU A 86 0.53 -11.83 -0.64
C LEU A 86 1.09 -12.82 -1.67
N ASN A 87 0.53 -12.82 -2.88
CA ASN A 87 1.10 -13.59 -3.98
C ASN A 87 2.49 -13.03 -4.36
N SER A 88 3.44 -13.89 -4.68
CA SER A 88 4.81 -13.51 -5.08
C SER A 88 4.89 -12.91 -6.48
N GLU A 89 3.87 -13.11 -7.32
CA GLU A 89 3.84 -12.63 -8.71
C GLU A 89 3.08 -11.30 -8.86
N ILE A 90 2.90 -10.55 -7.77
CA ILE A 90 2.24 -9.26 -7.84
C ILE A 90 3.15 -8.26 -8.53
N ASP A 91 2.68 -7.68 -9.62
CA ASP A 91 3.25 -6.49 -10.22
C ASP A 91 2.13 -5.54 -10.62
N PHE A 92 2.41 -4.24 -10.52
CA PHE A 92 1.55 -3.19 -11.02
C PHE A 92 2.37 -1.92 -11.24
N ASP A 93 1.93 -1.09 -12.19
CA ASP A 93 2.55 0.19 -12.44
C ASP A 93 1.85 1.32 -11.67
N PHE A 94 2.62 2.12 -10.95
CA PHE A 94 2.10 3.22 -10.14
C PHE A 94 1.47 4.32 -10.99
N ASP A 95 1.94 4.53 -12.23
CA ASP A 95 1.40 5.54 -13.13
C ASP A 95 0.04 5.07 -13.70
N GLU A 96 -0.11 3.77 -13.96
CA GLU A 96 -1.41 3.16 -14.30
C GLU A 96 -2.43 3.31 -13.17
N VAL A 97 -2.03 2.97 -11.93
CA VAL A 97 -2.89 3.16 -10.73
C VAL A 97 -3.32 4.62 -10.59
N GLN A 98 -2.38 5.55 -10.73
CA GLN A 98 -2.67 6.99 -10.69
C GLN A 98 -3.65 7.41 -11.78
N LYS A 99 -3.45 6.92 -13.01
CA LYS A 99 -4.29 7.24 -14.16
C LYS A 99 -5.73 6.77 -13.91
N ILE A 100 -5.93 5.50 -13.54
CA ILE A 100 -7.26 4.93 -13.28
C ILE A 100 -7.97 5.70 -12.16
N ILE A 101 -7.27 6.04 -11.08
CA ILE A 101 -7.83 6.85 -9.99
C ILE A 101 -8.24 8.23 -10.49
N ARG A 102 -7.37 8.93 -11.22
CA ARG A 102 -7.66 10.29 -11.72
C ARG A 102 -8.86 10.32 -12.64
N GLU A 103 -8.93 9.37 -13.58
CA GLU A 103 -10.07 9.23 -14.48
C GLU A 103 -11.37 8.97 -13.71
N GLU A 104 -11.33 8.12 -12.68
CA GLU A 104 -12.53 7.84 -11.88
C GLU A 104 -12.97 9.06 -11.04
N VAL A 105 -12.02 9.81 -10.48
CA VAL A 105 -12.31 11.05 -9.75
C VAL A 105 -12.92 12.09 -10.67
N GLU A 106 -12.38 12.28 -11.88
CA GLU A 106 -12.88 13.22 -12.86
C GLU A 106 -14.31 12.87 -13.30
N LYS A 107 -14.59 11.59 -13.56
CA LYS A 107 -15.93 11.10 -13.92
C LYS A 107 -16.97 11.37 -12.83
N ARG A 108 -16.60 11.22 -11.55
CA ARG A 108 -17.56 11.30 -10.42
C ARG A 108 -17.59 12.64 -9.70
N SER A 109 -16.59 13.49 -9.90
CA SER A 109 -16.41 14.75 -9.15
C SER A 109 -15.66 15.78 -9.99
N ALA A 110 -16.28 16.23 -11.08
CA ALA A 110 -15.72 17.21 -12.01
C ALA A 110 -15.14 18.44 -11.27
N GLY A 111 -13.95 18.89 -11.71
CA GLY A 111 -13.23 20.02 -11.11
C GLY A 111 -12.49 19.70 -9.80
N THR A 112 -12.54 18.46 -9.33
CA THR A 112 -11.83 18.02 -8.12
C THR A 112 -10.38 17.64 -8.45
N LYS A 113 -9.42 18.30 -7.80
CA LYS A 113 -7.99 17.97 -7.94
C LYS A 113 -7.59 16.87 -6.96
N VAL A 114 -6.82 15.88 -7.43
CA VAL A 114 -6.14 14.89 -6.58
C VAL A 114 -4.83 15.48 -6.04
N ASN A 115 -4.71 15.54 -4.72
CA ASN A 115 -3.55 16.13 -4.03
C ASN A 115 -2.56 15.06 -3.56
N LYS A 116 -3.07 13.95 -3.01
CA LYS A 116 -2.25 12.84 -2.52
C LYS A 116 -3.00 11.51 -2.65
N ILE A 117 -2.28 10.43 -2.92
CA ILE A 117 -2.80 9.07 -2.89
C ILE A 117 -1.96 8.27 -1.91
N LEU A 118 -2.60 7.64 -0.92
CA LEU A 118 -1.99 6.60 -0.10
C LEU A 118 -2.48 5.25 -0.62
N ILE A 119 -1.57 4.35 -0.93
CA ILE A 119 -1.83 3.03 -1.50
C ILE A 119 -1.40 2.00 -0.47
N SER A 120 -2.33 1.16 -0.03
CA SER A 120 -2.04 -0.03 0.77
C SER A 120 -2.28 -1.27 -0.09
N LEU A 121 -1.20 -1.96 -0.43
CA LEU A 121 -1.24 -3.29 -1.00
C LEU A 121 -1.47 -4.29 0.14
N GLN A 122 -2.52 -5.09 0.03
CA GLN A 122 -2.87 -6.11 1.03
C GLN A 122 -3.77 -7.17 0.41
N LYS A 123 -3.78 -8.36 1.01
CA LYS A 123 -4.75 -9.39 0.67
C LYS A 123 -6.05 -9.16 1.46
N ARG A 124 -7.18 -9.19 0.76
CA ARG A 124 -8.53 -9.10 1.32
C ARG A 124 -9.39 -10.20 0.72
N GLU A 125 -10.03 -10.99 1.58
CA GLU A 125 -10.92 -12.07 1.14
C GLU A 125 -10.23 -13.03 0.14
N GLY A 126 -8.94 -13.33 0.40
CA GLY A 126 -8.11 -14.18 -0.45
C GLY A 126 -7.57 -13.53 -1.73
N LYS A 127 -7.89 -12.26 -2.02
CA LYS A 127 -7.46 -11.54 -3.23
C LYS A 127 -6.46 -10.44 -2.92
N ASP A 128 -5.44 -10.31 -3.75
CA ASP A 128 -4.48 -9.21 -3.67
C ASP A 128 -5.13 -7.92 -4.19
N SER A 129 -5.13 -6.86 -3.38
CA SER A 129 -5.85 -5.63 -3.68
C SER A 129 -5.07 -4.39 -3.27
N LEU A 130 -5.33 -3.28 -3.96
CA LEU A 130 -4.88 -1.96 -3.56
C LEU A 130 -6.03 -1.22 -2.89
N VAL A 131 -5.84 -0.82 -1.65
CA VAL A 131 -6.73 0.11 -0.96
C VAL A 131 -6.12 1.48 -1.00
N CYS A 132 -6.72 2.34 -1.81
CA CYS A 132 -6.25 3.68 -2.09
C CYS A 132 -7.08 4.70 -1.31
N THR A 133 -6.42 5.49 -0.47
CA THR A 133 -6.99 6.67 0.15
C THR A 133 -6.54 7.90 -0.64
N VAL A 134 -7.48 8.55 -1.30
CA VAL A 134 -7.23 9.68 -2.20
C VAL A 134 -7.67 10.96 -1.51
N PHE A 135 -6.72 11.84 -1.27
CA PHE A 135 -6.95 13.19 -0.78
C PHE A 135 -7.22 14.09 -1.96
N VAL A 136 -8.35 14.76 -1.92
CA VAL A 136 -8.75 15.70 -2.97
C VAL A 136 -8.92 17.11 -2.42
N SER A 137 -8.92 18.09 -3.32
CA SER A 137 -9.24 19.49 -3.01
C SER A 137 -10.52 19.64 -2.18
N HIS A 138 -10.62 20.72 -1.41
CA HIS A 138 -11.78 21.03 -0.55
C HIS A 138 -12.04 20.01 0.58
N PHE A 139 -10.96 19.45 1.16
CA PHE A 139 -11.01 18.54 2.31
C PHE A 139 -11.80 17.24 2.06
N GLY A 140 -11.93 16.83 0.79
CA GLY A 140 -12.56 15.56 0.44
C GLY A 140 -11.60 14.39 0.59
N LEU A 141 -12.13 13.23 0.99
CA LEU A 141 -11.39 11.98 1.02
C LEU A 141 -12.17 10.93 0.23
N LEU A 142 -11.47 10.19 -0.62
CA LEU A 142 -12.07 9.07 -1.34
C LEU A 142 -11.33 7.80 -0.95
N LYS A 143 -12.09 6.73 -0.72
CA LYS A 143 -11.54 5.40 -0.56
C LYS A 143 -11.88 4.60 -1.81
N ILE A 144 -10.85 4.15 -2.50
CA ILE A 144 -10.95 3.39 -3.74
C ILE A 144 -10.26 2.05 -3.53
N ASN A 145 -10.95 0.95 -3.80
CA ASN A 145 -10.32 -0.37 -3.79
C ASN A 145 -10.16 -0.86 -5.23
N ILE A 146 -8.97 -1.37 -5.55
CA ILE A 146 -8.61 -1.87 -6.87
C ILE A 146 -8.21 -3.34 -6.72
N ASP A 147 -8.82 -4.23 -7.50
CA ASP A 147 -8.40 -5.62 -7.62
C ASP A 147 -7.24 -5.69 -8.64
N LEU A 148 -6.16 -6.37 -8.25
CA LEU A 148 -4.96 -6.51 -9.08
C LEU A 148 -5.10 -7.60 -10.16
N LYS A 149 -6.06 -8.51 -10.00
CA LYS A 149 -6.37 -9.56 -10.97
C LYS A 149 -7.82 -9.43 -11.41
N GLY A 150 -8.17 -8.28 -12.00
CA GLY A 150 -9.46 -8.09 -12.65
C GLY A 150 -9.71 -9.16 -13.73
N LYS A 151 -10.88 -9.13 -14.35
CA LYS A 151 -11.38 -10.23 -15.21
C LYS A 151 -10.43 -10.69 -16.33
N ASP A 152 -9.60 -9.77 -16.84
CA ASP A 152 -8.64 -10.03 -17.93
C ASP A 152 -7.17 -9.80 -17.51
N GLY A 153 -6.88 -9.80 -16.19
CA GLY A 153 -5.55 -9.47 -15.65
C GLY A 153 -5.24 -7.96 -15.60
N THR A 154 -6.24 -7.12 -15.82
CA THR A 154 -6.15 -5.65 -15.70
C THR A 154 -6.56 -5.18 -14.31
N LEU A 155 -6.11 -4.00 -13.93
CA LEU A 155 -6.56 -3.32 -12.72
C LEU A 155 -8.05 -2.96 -12.81
N GLU A 156 -8.86 -3.33 -11.82
CA GLU A 156 -10.29 -3.04 -11.79
C GLU A 156 -10.68 -2.33 -10.49
N ILE A 157 -11.32 -1.17 -10.58
CA ILE A 157 -11.91 -0.51 -9.41
C ILE A 157 -13.14 -1.30 -8.97
N VAL A 158 -13.05 -1.95 -7.81
CA VAL A 158 -14.15 -2.75 -7.23
C VAL A 158 -14.97 -1.98 -6.21
N SER A 159 -14.45 -0.85 -5.71
CA SER A 159 -15.16 -0.01 -4.75
C SER A 159 -14.71 1.44 -4.84
N PHE A 160 -15.65 2.37 -4.68
CA PHE A 160 -15.43 3.81 -4.61
C PHE A 160 -16.36 4.39 -3.55
N GLU A 161 -15.80 4.93 -2.48
CA GLU A 161 -16.53 5.51 -1.36
C GLU A 161 -16.04 6.95 -1.13
N LYS A 162 -16.97 7.92 -1.14
CA LYS A 162 -16.66 9.30 -0.77
C LYS A 162 -16.87 9.46 0.74
N LYS A 163 -15.84 9.97 1.42
CA LYS A 163 -15.88 10.33 2.84
C LYS A 163 -15.58 11.80 3.01
N SER A 164 -16.23 12.41 3.99
CA SER A 164 -15.80 13.70 4.54
C SER A 164 -14.76 13.45 5.63
N LEU A 165 -13.76 14.34 5.78
CA LEU A 165 -12.90 14.31 6.97
C LEU A 165 -13.72 14.41 8.27
N PHE A 166 -14.87 15.08 8.23
CA PHE A 166 -15.80 15.14 9.37
C PHE A 166 -16.44 13.78 9.72
N ASP A 167 -16.61 12.88 8.75
CA ASP A 167 -17.16 11.54 9.00
C ASP A 167 -16.16 10.65 9.75
N LEU A 168 -14.86 10.93 9.60
CA LEU A 168 -13.80 10.23 10.31
C LEU A 168 -13.69 10.69 11.77
N VAL A 169 -13.87 11.99 12.03
CA VAL A 169 -13.84 12.56 13.39
C VAL A 169 -15.02 12.07 14.24
N ARG A 170 -16.20 11.86 13.64
CA ARG A 170 -17.39 11.36 14.36
C ARG A 170 -17.37 9.87 14.73
N LYS A 171 -16.44 9.08 14.18
CA LYS A 171 -16.28 7.65 14.51
C LYS A 171 -15.18 7.39 15.54
N GLY A 172 -14.58 8.44 16.09
CA GLY A 172 -13.49 8.37 17.06
C GLY A 172 -13.89 8.51 18.53
N ASP A 173 -15.19 8.43 18.86
CA ASP A 173 -15.73 8.39 20.23
C ASP A 173 -16.22 6.97 20.59
#